data_AF-A0A4Z1P3F2-F1
#
_entry.id   AF-A0A4Z1P3F2-F1
#
_cell.length_a   1.000
_cell.length_b   1.000
_cell.length_c   1.000
_cell.angle_alpha   90.00
_cell.angle_beta   90.00
_cell.angle_gamma   90.00
#
_symmetry.space_group_name_H-M   'P 1'
#
loop_
_entity.id
_entity.type
_entity.pdbx_description
1 polymer ?
#
loop_
_entity_poly.entity_id
_entity_poly.type
_entity_poly.pdbx_seq_one_letter_code
_entity_poly.pdbx_strand_id
1 'polypeptide(L)'
;MASSRQQCASSSNATQTSATEAVVRQFKVHKLILSGQSEWFVDATKPDAFVEGSTNIIAMTKDNPEAVKAMLDVLYKGNYEIATGTNPNPNPNANDEMDLLMKHLHIYALADQITSPT
;
A
#
# COMPACT_ATOMS: atom_id res chain seq x y z
N MET A 1 -55.69 -4.78 -10.72
CA MET A 1 -55.16 -5.64 -11.80
C MET A 1 -53.68 -5.33 -11.93
N ALA A 2 -52.84 -6.21 -11.39
CA ALA A 2 -51.41 -5.98 -11.22
C ALA A 2 -50.65 -6.07 -12.55
N SER A 3 -49.58 -5.29 -12.61
CA SER A 3 -48.80 -4.90 -13.75
C SER A 3 -48.10 -6.05 -14.47
N SER A 4 -48.11 -5.94 -15.79
CA SER A 4 -47.31 -6.68 -16.77
C SER A 4 -45.85 -6.21 -16.74
N ARG A 5 -44.98 -7.04 -17.35
CA ARG A 5 -43.58 -6.79 -17.79
C ARG A 5 -42.53 -6.87 -16.68
N GLN A 6 -41.35 -7.46 -16.85
CA GLN A 6 -40.67 -8.08 -18.00
C GLN A 6 -39.51 -8.87 -17.38
N GLN A 7 -39.29 -10.11 -17.84
CA GLN A 7 -37.97 -10.72 -17.73
C GLN A 7 -37.08 -10.06 -18.79
N CYS A 8 -35.94 -9.50 -18.37
CA CYS A 8 -34.91 -9.03 -19.28
C CYS A 8 -33.65 -9.86 -19.05
N ALA A 9 -33.22 -10.52 -20.12
CA ALA A 9 -31.88 -11.04 -20.36
C ALA A 9 -30.82 -9.95 -20.03
N SER A 10 -29.55 -10.25 -19.80
CA SER A 10 -28.68 -11.01 -20.68
C SER A 10 -27.30 -11.18 -20.06
N SER A 11 -26.71 -12.33 -20.32
CA SER A 11 -25.31 -12.66 -20.09
C SER A 11 -24.35 -11.75 -20.87
N SER A 12 -23.13 -11.66 -20.31
CA SER A 12 -21.85 -11.66 -21.02
C SER A 12 -21.19 -10.33 -21.39
N ASN A 13 -19.94 -10.25 -20.93
CA ASN A 13 -18.74 -9.69 -21.56
C ASN A 13 -18.30 -8.26 -21.16
N ALA A 14 -17.22 -8.28 -20.37
CA ALA A 14 -16.02 -7.49 -20.56
C ALA A 14 -16.22 -6.01 -20.89
N THR A 15 -16.20 -5.21 -19.83
CA THR A 15 -15.32 -4.04 -19.83
C THR A 15 -14.71 -3.96 -18.43
N GLN A 16 -13.57 -4.64 -18.24
CA GLN A 16 -12.63 -4.21 -17.20
C GLN A 16 -12.10 -2.85 -17.66
N THR A 17 -12.89 -1.83 -17.41
CA THR A 17 -12.41 -0.45 -17.44
C THR A 17 -11.60 -0.30 -16.17
N SER A 18 -10.29 -0.58 -16.25
CA SER A 18 -9.33 -0.23 -15.21
C SER A 18 -9.19 1.30 -15.16
N ALA A 19 -10.26 1.97 -14.74
CA ALA A 19 -10.12 3.22 -14.05
C ALA A 19 -9.43 2.85 -12.74
N THR A 20 -8.12 3.05 -12.64
CA THR A 20 -7.48 3.11 -11.34
C THR A 20 -8.00 4.37 -10.66
N GLU A 21 -9.22 4.31 -10.12
CA GLU A 21 -9.59 5.15 -8.99
C GLU A 21 -8.42 5.02 -8.04
N ALA A 22 -7.67 6.10 -7.84
CA ALA A 22 -6.52 6.10 -6.95
C ALA A 22 -6.99 5.53 -5.61
N VAL A 23 -6.60 4.30 -5.31
CA VAL A 23 -7.01 3.62 -4.09
C VAL A 23 -6.34 4.35 -2.94
N VAL A 24 -7.00 5.37 -2.40
CA VAL A 24 -6.51 6.15 -1.28
C VAL A 24 -6.62 5.26 -0.05
N ARG A 25 -5.50 4.69 0.38
CA ARG A 25 -5.41 3.88 1.59
C ARG A 25 -4.85 4.73 2.73
N GLN A 26 -5.62 4.89 3.80
CA GLN A 26 -5.19 5.63 4.98
C GLN A 26 -4.71 4.67 6.07
N PHE A 27 -3.55 4.96 6.63
CA PHE A 27 -2.97 4.22 7.75
C PHE A 27 -2.89 5.13 8.97
N LYS A 28 -3.51 4.70 10.07
CA LYS A 28 -3.36 5.39 11.37
C LYS A 28 -2.11 4.86 12.05
N VAL A 29 -1.21 5.79 12.38
CA VAL A 29 0.12 5.48 12.91
C VAL A 29 0.45 6.43 14.07
N HIS A 30 1.30 5.96 14.97
CA HIS A 30 1.85 6.76 16.07
C HIS A 30 3.09 7.50 15.60
N LYS A 31 3.02 8.83 15.63
CA LYS A 31 4.14 9.73 15.34
C LYS A 31 5.39 9.37 16.14
N LEU A 32 5.24 9.12 17.45
CA LEU A 32 6.37 8.79 18.33
C LEU A 32 7.13 7.53 17.89
N ILE A 33 6.42 6.51 17.39
CA ILE A 33 7.05 5.27 16.93
C ILE A 33 7.81 5.53 15.63
N LEU A 34 7.19 6.21 14.66
CA LEU A 34 7.82 6.50 13.37
C LEU A 34 9.04 7.42 13.51
N SER A 35 8.89 8.52 14.27
CA SER A 35 9.96 9.46 14.55
C SER A 35 11.12 8.84 15.34
N GLY A 36 10.86 7.79 16.13
CA GLY A 36 11.91 7.04 16.82
C GLY A 36 12.67 6.05 15.93
N GLN A 37 12.11 5.70 14.77
CA GLN A 37 12.69 4.72 13.86
C GLN A 37 13.40 5.35 12.65
N SER A 38 13.04 6.59 12.26
CA SER A 38 13.70 7.28 11.15
C SER A 38 13.68 8.79 11.31
N GLU A 39 14.80 9.43 11.00
CA GLU A 39 14.99 10.88 11.01
C GLU A 39 14.13 11.57 9.93
N TRP A 40 13.84 10.88 8.83
CA TRP A 40 12.95 11.39 7.78
C TRP A 40 11.56 11.71 8.34
N PHE A 41 11.00 10.83 9.18
CA PHE A 41 9.71 11.08 9.83
C PHE A 41 9.81 12.16 10.92
N VAL A 42 10.97 12.34 11.55
CA VAL A 42 11.20 13.47 12.46
C VAL A 42 11.06 14.78 11.68
N ASP A 43 11.75 14.88 10.54
CA ASP A 43 11.77 16.08 9.72
C ASP A 43 10.42 16.36 9.04
N ALA A 44 9.80 15.34 8.46
CA ALA A 44 8.49 15.44 7.84
C ALA A 44 7.39 15.86 8.82
N THR A 45 7.56 15.58 10.12
CA THR A 45 6.57 15.91 11.15
C THR A 45 7.01 17.04 12.08
N LYS A 46 8.12 17.74 11.78
CA LYS A 46 8.55 18.92 12.53
C LYS A 46 7.48 20.02 12.41
N PRO A 47 7.09 20.64 13.53
CA PRO A 47 6.18 21.79 13.49
C PRO A 47 6.82 22.91 12.67
N ASP A 48 6.02 23.55 11.82
CA ASP A 48 6.40 24.68 10.96
C ASP A 48 7.49 24.41 9.90
N ALA A 49 7.93 23.16 9.70
CA ALA A 49 8.88 22.80 8.65
C ALA A 49 8.18 22.52 7.31
N PHE A 50 7.11 21.73 7.33
CA PHE A 50 6.36 21.29 6.15
C PHE A 50 4.86 21.18 6.43
N VAL A 51 4.03 21.10 5.37
CA VAL A 51 2.56 21.01 5.47
C VAL A 51 2.14 19.75 6.23
N GLU A 52 2.94 18.69 6.14
CA GLU A 52 2.79 17.43 6.86
C GLU A 52 2.94 17.60 8.38
N GLY A 53 3.81 18.51 8.84
CA GLY A 53 4.00 18.80 10.27
C GLY A 53 2.79 19.47 10.92
N SER A 54 2.10 20.33 10.16
CA SER A 54 0.89 21.04 10.63
C SER A 54 -0.37 20.18 10.53
N THR A 55 -0.46 19.33 9.51
CA THR A 55 -1.63 18.46 9.26
C THR A 55 -1.52 17.10 9.93
N ASN A 56 -0.33 16.67 10.34
CA ASN A 56 -0.01 15.30 10.77
C ASN A 56 -0.43 14.23 9.74
N ILE A 57 -0.47 14.59 8.46
CA ILE A 57 -0.81 13.71 7.35
C ILE A 57 0.37 13.71 6.38
N ILE A 58 0.92 12.53 6.09
CA ILE A 58 1.98 12.34 5.09
C ILE A 58 1.35 11.70 3.86
N ALA A 59 1.36 12.40 2.73
CA ALA A 59 0.77 11.94 1.48
C ALA A 59 1.80 11.21 0.60
N MET A 60 1.80 9.88 0.65
CA MET A 60 2.64 9.03 -0.21
C MET A 60 1.90 8.63 -1.48
N THR A 61 1.83 9.52 -2.47
CA THR A 61 1.04 9.34 -3.70
C THR A 61 1.76 8.55 -4.80
N LYS A 62 3.08 8.40 -4.71
CA LYS A 62 3.92 7.71 -5.70
C LYS A 62 4.13 6.24 -5.38
N ASP A 63 3.90 5.87 -4.13
CA ASP A 63 4.29 4.57 -3.58
C ASP A 63 3.13 3.59 -3.58
N ASN A 64 3.43 2.32 -3.76
CA ASN A 64 2.41 1.28 -3.72
C ASN A 64 1.84 1.15 -2.30
N PRO A 65 0.50 1.16 -2.10
CA PRO A 65 -0.10 1.10 -0.77
C PRO A 65 0.21 -0.20 0.00
N GLU A 66 0.53 -1.30 -0.69
CA GLU A 66 1.02 -2.53 -0.03
C GLU A 66 2.46 -2.37 0.46
N ALA A 67 3.31 -1.68 -0.31
CA ALA A 67 4.69 -1.44 0.07
C ALA A 67 4.76 -0.46 1.27
N VAL A 68 3.90 0.56 1.31
CA VAL A 68 3.75 1.45 2.47
C VAL A 68 3.29 0.66 3.71
N LYS A 69 2.33 -0.28 3.56
CA LYS A 69 1.92 -1.14 4.67
C LYS A 69 3.09 -1.99 5.19
N ALA A 70 3.83 -2.62 4.29
CA ALA A 70 4.98 -3.45 4.66
C ALA A 70 6.08 -2.63 5.36
N MET A 71 6.36 -1.42 4.87
CA MET A 71 7.25 -0.46 5.51
C MET A 71 6.78 -0.14 6.94
N LEU A 72 5.49 0.16 7.13
CA LEU A 72 4.94 0.39 8.47
C LEU A 72 5.06 -0.84 9.37
N ASP A 73 4.83 -2.05 8.85
CA ASP A 73 5.04 -3.29 9.61
C ASP A 73 6.50 -3.45 10.05
N VAL A 74 7.48 -3.15 9.18
CA VAL A 74 8.91 -3.13 9.55
C VAL A 74 9.18 -2.13 10.67
N LEU A 75 8.68 -0.91 10.56
CA LEU A 75 8.94 0.13 11.57
C LEU A 75 8.33 -0.22 12.94
N TYR A 76 7.25 -1.00 12.98
CA TYR A 76 6.60 -1.40 14.23
C TYR A 76 7.10 -2.72 14.81
N LYS A 77 7.46 -3.68 13.95
CA LYS A 77 7.73 -5.08 14.34
C LYS A 77 9.16 -5.52 14.02
N GLY A 78 9.90 -4.76 13.23
CA GLY A 78 11.20 -5.13 12.68
C GLY A 78 11.13 -6.13 11.53
N ASN A 79 9.93 -6.56 11.11
CA ASN A 79 9.74 -7.49 10.01
C ASN A 79 8.38 -7.26 9.33
N TYR A 80 8.21 -7.76 8.11
CA TYR A 80 6.95 -7.70 7.37
C TYR A 80 6.60 -9.05 6.76
N GLU A 81 5.30 -9.30 6.60
CA GLU A 81 4.79 -10.50 5.94
C GLU A 81 4.24 -10.11 4.58
N ILE A 82 4.76 -10.74 3.52
CA ILE A 82 4.15 -10.66 2.21
C ILE A 82 3.04 -11.68 2.18
N ALA A 83 1.80 -11.23 2.04
CA ALA A 83 0.68 -12.13 1.79
C ALA A 83 0.91 -12.79 0.42
N THR A 84 1.47 -14.00 0.44
CA THR A 84 1.44 -14.88 -0.71
C THR A 84 -0.04 -15.19 -0.93
N GLY A 85 -0.61 -14.75 -2.06
CA GLY A 85 -1.95 -15.14 -2.46
C GLY A 85 -1.97 -16.65 -2.64
N THR A 86 -2.21 -17.37 -1.55
CA THR A 86 -2.07 -18.82 -1.48
C THR A 86 -3.26 -19.43 -2.21
N ASN A 87 -3.13 -19.59 -3.52
CA ASN A 87 -3.51 -20.89 -4.04
C ASN A 87 -2.55 -21.89 -3.38
N PRO A 88 -3.04 -22.88 -2.62
CA PRO A 88 -2.21 -23.89 -1.98
C PRO A 88 -1.68 -24.88 -3.03
N ASN A 89 -1.00 -24.37 -4.05
CA ASN A 89 -0.21 -25.18 -4.96
C ASN A 89 1.21 -25.23 -4.39
N PRO A 90 1.68 -26.39 -3.91
CA PRO A 90 3.04 -26.55 -3.36
C PRO A 90 4.14 -26.41 -4.42
N ASN A 91 3.79 -26.20 -5.69
CA ASN A 91 4.71 -25.84 -6.76
C ASN A 91 4.56 -24.34 -7.08
N PRO A 92 5.44 -23.46 -6.55
CA PRO A 92 5.42 -22.05 -6.91
C PRO A 92 5.69 -21.94 -8.42
N ASN A 93 4.75 -21.37 -9.18
CA ASN A 93 5.05 -21.09 -10.57
C ASN A 93 6.14 -20.00 -10.60
N ALA A 94 7.05 -20.05 -11.59
CA ALA A 94 8.12 -19.05 -11.73
C ALA A 94 7.61 -17.59 -11.74
N ASN A 95 6.36 -17.37 -12.12
CA ASN A 95 5.71 -16.06 -12.12
C ASN A 95 5.36 -15.55 -10.71
N ASP A 96 5.02 -16.46 -9.79
CA ASP A 96 4.67 -16.12 -8.41
C ASP A 96 5.92 -15.67 -7.63
N GLU A 97 7.06 -16.33 -7.87
CA GLU A 97 8.37 -15.95 -7.32
C GLU A 97 8.82 -14.57 -7.81
N MET A 98 8.62 -14.25 -9.09
CA MET A 98 8.97 -12.94 -9.62
C MET A 98 8.07 -11.82 -9.06
N ASP A 99 6.78 -12.06 -8.83
CA ASP A 99 5.90 -11.07 -8.18
C ASP A 99 6.34 -10.78 -6.73
N LEU A 100 6.72 -11.82 -5.99
CA LEU A 100 7.28 -11.67 -4.63
C LEU A 100 8.61 -10.91 -4.65
N LEU A 101 9.49 -11.22 -5.59
CA LEU A 101 10.77 -10.53 -5.74
C LEU A 101 10.57 -9.04 -6.08
N MET A 102 9.60 -8.73 -6.95
CA MET A 102 9.26 -7.34 -7.28
C MET A 102 8.69 -6.59 -6.07
N LYS A 103 7.87 -7.23 -5.23
CA LYS A 103 7.42 -6.62 -3.96
C LYS A 103 8.59 -6.33 -3.03
N HIS A 104 9.53 -7.27 -2.90
CA HIS A 104 10.72 -7.10 -2.08
C HIS A 104 11.57 -5.91 -2.55
N LEU A 105 11.79 -5.78 -3.87
CA LEU A 105 12.57 -4.68 -4.44
C LEU A 105 11.94 -3.30 -4.13
N HIS A 106 10.62 -3.16 -4.27
CA HIS A 106 9.93 -1.90 -3.94
C HIS A 106 10.03 -1.57 -2.45
N ILE A 107 9.90 -2.57 -1.58
CA ILE A 107 10.00 -2.38 -0.13
C ILE A 107 11.42 -1.96 0.26
N TYR A 108 12.45 -2.56 -0.35
CA TYR A 108 13.84 -2.16 -0.14
C TYR A 108 14.13 -0.74 -0.64
N ALA A 109 13.63 -0.36 -1.81
CA ALA A 109 13.79 1.00 -2.32
C ALA A 109 13.15 2.04 -1.40
N LEU A 110 11.96 1.74 -0.87
CA LEU A 110 11.29 2.57 0.13
C LEU A 110 12.06 2.64 1.44
N ALA A 111 12.54 1.49 1.93
CA ALA A 111 13.33 1.41 3.15
C ALA A 111 14.61 2.25 3.05
N ASP A 112 15.30 2.20 1.91
CA ASP A 112 16.50 3.00 1.66
C ASP A 112 16.17 4.50 1.67
N GLN A 113 15.10 4.90 0.98
CA GLN A 113 14.64 6.28 0.92
C GLN A 113 14.34 6.87 2.32
N ILE A 114 13.70 6.10 3.21
CA ILE A 114 13.38 6.57 4.58
C ILE A 114 14.55 6.47 5.56
N THR A 115 15.61 5.72 5.21
CA THR A 115 16.78 5.51 6.09
C THR A 115 17.92 6.48 5.75
N SER A 116 17.99 6.97 4.52
CA SER A 116 18.97 7.98 4.14
C SER A 116 18.74 9.29 4.93
N PRO A 117 19.72 9.76 5.73
CA PRO A 117 19.65 11.08 6.35
C PRO A 117 19.87 12.11 5.24
N THR A 118 18.82 12.88 4.93
CA THR A 118 18.90 14.06 4.04
C THR A 118 19.40 15.29 4.76
#